data_AF-A0A522DX69-F1
#
_entry.id   AF-A0A522DX69-F1
#
_cell.length_a   1.000
_cell.length_b   1.000
_cell.length_c   1.000
_cell.angle_alpha   90.00
_cell.angle_beta   90.00
_cell.angle_gamma   90.00
#
_symmetry.space_group_name_H-M   'P 1'
#
loop_
_entity.id
_entity.type
_entity.pdbx_description
1 polymer ?
#
loop_
_entity_poly.entity_id
_entity_poly.type
_entity_poly.pdbx_seq_one_letter_code
_entity_poly.pdbx_strand_id
1 'polypeptide(L)'
;MKISSQAQIDQIEKVYCRLLFAKFLEQLPKFHKINPDRTIPFSYVYFWFSFQKMDRKAARQVTRTWIFMGLVERVRYHGIKLKGGE
;
A
#
# COMPACT_ATOMS: atom_id res chain seq x y z
N MET A 1 4.43 -30.31 -10.50
CA MET A 1 3.46 -29.76 -9.52
C MET A 1 2.66 -28.66 -10.20
N LYS A 2 1.34 -28.80 -10.37
CA LYS A 2 0.47 -27.69 -10.83
C LYS A 2 0.26 -26.76 -9.64
N ILE A 3 0.73 -25.52 -9.74
CA ILE A 3 0.43 -24.47 -8.76
C ILE A 3 -1.11 -24.32 -8.74
N SER A 4 -1.71 -24.32 -7.55
CA SER A 4 -3.15 -24.14 -7.43
C SER A 4 -3.56 -22.76 -7.96
N SER A 5 -4.77 -22.64 -8.53
CA SER A 5 -5.31 -21.36 -9.02
C SER A 5 -5.24 -20.25 -7.99
N GLN A 6 -5.40 -20.58 -6.70
CA GLN A 6 -5.32 -19.62 -5.61
C GLN A 6 -3.93 -19.01 -5.44
N ALA A 7 -2.87 -19.83 -5.50
CA ALA A 7 -1.51 -19.33 -5.36
C ALA A 7 -1.10 -18.40 -6.53
N GLN A 8 -1.64 -18.63 -7.73
CA GLN A 8 -1.46 -17.73 -8.87
C GLN A 8 -2.20 -16.39 -8.67
N ILE A 9 -3.44 -16.44 -8.18
CA ILE A 9 -4.23 -15.23 -7.87
C ILE A 9 -3.51 -14.38 -6.82
N ASP A 10 -3.03 -15.01 -5.74
CA ASP A 10 -2.30 -14.32 -4.68
C ASP A 10 -1.01 -13.66 -5.20
N GLN A 11 -0.32 -14.29 -6.16
CA GLN A 11 0.86 -13.72 -6.79
C GLN A 11 0.52 -12.50 -7.65
N ILE A 12 -0.54 -12.57 -8.45
CA ILE A 12 -1.03 -11.45 -9.27
C ILE A 12 -1.42 -10.27 -8.38
N GLU A 13 -2.13 -10.53 -7.28
CA GLU A 13 -2.53 -9.50 -6.32
C GLU A 13 -1.30 -8.81 -5.70
N LYS A 14 -0.28 -9.57 -5.31
CA LYS A 14 0.97 -9.02 -4.77
C LYS A 14 1.73 -8.16 -5.79
N VAL A 15 1.79 -8.58 -7.05
CA VAL A 15 2.43 -7.80 -8.14
C VAL A 15 1.68 -6.49 -8.35
N TYR A 16 0.35 -6.56 -8.48
CA TYR A 16 -0.49 -5.38 -8.61
C TYR A 16 -0.30 -4.41 -7.43
N CYS A 17 -0.30 -4.93 -6.20
CA CYS A 17 -0.09 -4.12 -5.00
C CYS A 17 1.28 -3.42 -4.98
N ARG A 18 2.34 -4.06 -5.47
CA ARG A 18 3.67 -3.43 -5.59
C ARG A 18 3.69 -2.30 -6.61
N LEU A 19 3.11 -2.51 -7.79
CA LEU A 19 3.01 -1.48 -8.83
C LEU A 19 2.23 -0.26 -8.32
N LEU A 20 1.12 -0.51 -7.63
CA LEU A 20 0.31 0.55 -7.05
C LEU A 20 1.03 1.29 -5.93
N PHE A 21 1.83 0.58 -5.12
CA PHE A 21 2.67 1.19 -4.08
C PHE A 21 3.76 2.09 -4.67
N ALA A 22 4.45 1.66 -5.74
CA ALA A 22 5.44 2.48 -6.43
C ALA A 22 4.82 3.79 -6.95
N LYS A 23 3.65 3.71 -7.60
CA LYS A 23 2.89 4.89 -8.04
C LYS A 23 2.51 5.81 -6.88
N PHE A 24 2.11 5.24 -5.73
CA PHE A 24 1.82 6.01 -4.52
C PHE A 24 3.05 6.77 -4.01
N LEU A 25 4.22 6.13 -3.98
CA LEU A 25 5.49 6.77 -3.59
C LEU A 25 5.89 7.89 -4.55
N GLU A 26 5.73 7.71 -5.86
CA GLU A 26 6.04 8.75 -6.84
C GLU A 26 5.20 10.01 -6.60
N GLN A 27 3.92 9.84 -6.29
CA GLN A 27 2.95 10.91 -6.08
C GLN A 27 2.94 11.46 -4.65
N LEU A 28 3.73 10.86 -3.75
CA LEU A 28 3.80 11.28 -2.36
C LEU A 28 4.34 12.74 -2.27
N PRO A 29 3.78 13.59 -1.39
CA PRO A 29 4.31 14.94 -1.19
C PRO A 29 5.76 14.89 -0.71
N LYS A 30 6.58 15.84 -1.19
CA LYS A 30 8.03 15.90 -0.88
C LYS A 30 8.33 15.81 0.63
N PHE A 31 7.52 16.46 1.47
CA PHE A 31 7.73 16.48 2.92
C PHE A 31 7.55 15.10 3.60
N HIS A 32 6.81 14.17 2.99
CA HIS A 32 6.73 12.79 3.48
C HIS A 32 7.90 11.93 2.96
N LYS A 33 8.48 12.27 1.80
CA LYS A 33 9.66 11.57 1.25
C LYS A 33 10.94 11.85 2.05
N ILE A 34 11.07 13.06 2.59
CA ILE A 34 12.25 13.50 3.34
C ILE A 34 12.32 12.84 4.74
N ASN A 35 11.18 12.43 5.29
CA ASN A 35 11.11 11.78 6.61
C ASN A 35 10.23 10.51 6.52
N PRO A 36 10.82 9.34 6.20
CA PRO A 36 10.08 8.09 6.03
C PRO A 36 9.42 7.57 7.32
N ASP A 37 9.91 7.98 8.50
CA ASP A 37 9.31 7.66 9.80
C ASP A 37 8.02 8.44 10.10
N ARG A 38 7.72 9.46 9.28
CA ARG A 38 6.51 10.25 9.41
C ARG A 38 5.29 9.41 9.02
N THR A 39 4.32 9.37 9.93
CA THR A 39 3.03 8.72 9.64
C THR A 39 2.30 9.46 8.53
N ILE A 40 1.95 8.73 7.47
CA ILE A 40 1.03 9.16 6.43
C ILE A 40 -0.38 8.82 6.91
N PRO A 41 -1.26 9.81 7.16
CA PRO A 41 -2.57 9.57 7.74
C PRO A 41 -3.46 8.68 6.86
N PHE A 42 -4.30 7.84 7.47
CA PHE A 42 -5.25 7.01 6.70
C PHE A 42 -6.20 7.84 5.84
N SER A 43 -6.57 9.05 6.30
CA SER A 43 -7.36 9.98 5.50
C SER A 43 -6.68 10.32 4.18
N TYR A 44 -5.37 10.59 4.20
CA TYR A 44 -4.58 10.86 3.00
C TYR A 44 -4.46 9.61 2.11
N VAL A 45 -4.17 8.44 2.69
CA VAL A 45 -4.05 7.18 1.95
C VAL A 45 -5.35 6.86 1.20
N TYR A 46 -6.49 6.93 1.89
CA TYR A 46 -7.79 6.64 1.27
C TYR A 46 -8.22 7.71 0.26
N PHE A 47 -7.88 8.98 0.51
CA PHE A 47 -8.08 10.05 -0.46
C PHE A 47 -7.27 9.79 -1.75
N TRP A 48 -6.02 9.34 -1.63
CA TRP A 48 -5.21 8.95 -2.79
C TRP A 48 -5.84 7.79 -3.58
N PHE A 49 -6.34 6.76 -2.90
CA PHE A 49 -7.05 5.65 -3.56
C PHE A 49 -8.32 6.10 -4.30
N SER A 50 -9.03 7.11 -3.80
CA SER A 50 -10.19 7.68 -4.51
C SER A 50 -9.81 8.30 -5.87
N PHE A 51 -8.63 8.92 -6.00
CA PHE A 51 -8.14 9.38 -7.32
C PHE A 51 -7.80 8.25 -8.27
N GLN A 52 -7.47 7.07 -7.75
CA GLN A 52 -7.28 5.85 -8.54
C GLN A 52 -8.62 5.17 -8.89
N LYS A 53 -9.76 5.82 -8.59
CA LYS A 53 -11.12 5.28 -8.77
C LYS A 53 -11.33 3.94 -8.06
N MET A 54 -10.65 3.74 -6.94
CA MET A 54 -10.73 2.51 -6.14
C MET A 54 -11.79 2.65 -5.04
N ASP A 55 -12.64 1.63 -4.90
CA ASP A 55 -13.63 1.60 -3.83
C ASP A 55 -12.97 1.37 -2.45
N ARG A 56 -13.71 1.66 -1.38
CA ARG A 56 -13.20 1.59 0.00
C ARG A 56 -12.81 0.17 0.43
N LYS A 57 -13.47 -0.87 -0.08
CA LYS A 57 -13.18 -2.28 0.26
C LYS A 57 -11.86 -2.69 -0.40
N ALA A 58 -11.70 -2.40 -1.70
CA ALA A 58 -10.46 -2.63 -2.43
C ALA A 58 -9.29 -1.83 -1.83
N ALA A 59 -9.48 -0.55 -1.50
CA ALA A 59 -8.46 0.27 -0.86
C ALA A 59 -7.99 -0.30 0.49
N ARG A 60 -8.92 -0.81 1.31
CA ARG A 60 -8.58 -1.50 2.57
C ARG A 60 -7.81 -2.79 2.31
N GLN A 61 -8.22 -3.59 1.32
CA GLN A 61 -7.53 -4.82 0.96
C GLN A 61 -6.09 -4.53 0.54
N VAL A 62 -5.88 -3.61 -0.41
CA VAL A 62 -4.55 -3.19 -0.85
C VAL A 62 -3.71 -2.70 0.32
N THR A 63 -4.26 -1.85 1.20
CA THR A 63 -3.52 -1.34 2.38
C THR A 63 -3.10 -2.47 3.31
N ARG A 64 -3.97 -3.47 3.53
CA ARG A 64 -3.64 -4.66 4.32
C ARG A 64 -2.55 -5.50 3.65
N THR A 65 -2.62 -5.64 2.33
CA THR A 65 -1.60 -6.34 1.55
C THR A 65 -0.26 -5.63 1.62
N TRP A 66 -0.21 -4.29 1.56
CA TRP A 66 1.02 -3.52 1.78
C TRP A 66 1.63 -3.76 3.16
N ILE A 67 0.80 -3.81 4.22
CA ILE A 67 1.26 -4.12 5.58
C ILE A 67 1.80 -5.56 5.65
N PHE A 68 1.06 -6.53 5.10
CA PHE A 68 1.47 -7.94 5.09
C PHE A 68 2.77 -8.17 4.32
N MET A 69 2.98 -7.41 3.23
CA MET A 69 4.20 -7.46 2.43
C MET A 69 5.37 -6.70 3.06
N GLY A 70 5.18 -6.04 4.21
CA GLY A 70 6.22 -5.27 4.89
C GLY A 70 6.60 -3.96 4.19
N LEU A 71 5.84 -3.51 3.19
CA LEU A 71 6.09 -2.24 2.48
C LEU A 71 5.82 -1.04 3.39
N VAL A 72 4.88 -1.20 4.31
CA VAL A 72 4.47 -0.17 5.27
C VAL A 72 4.20 -0.79 6.63
N GLU A 73 4.33 0.01 7.67
CA GLU A 73 3.91 -0.34 9.01
C GLU A 73 2.59 0.35 9.36
N ARG A 74 1.67 -0.37 9.99
CA ARG A 74 0.42 0.21 10.47
C ARG A 74 0.65 1.01 11.75
N VAL A 75 0.27 2.28 11.73
CA VAL A 75 0.13 3.09 12.94
C VAL A 75 -1.33 3.06 13.37
N ARG A 76 -1.61 2.45 14.52
CA ARG A 76 -2.97 2.18 15.01
C ARG A 76 -3.81 3.46 15.00
N TYR A 77 -4.97 3.42 14.34
CA TYR A 77 -5.92 4.53 14.16
C TYR A 77 -5.41 5.79 13.44
N HIS A 78 -4.12 5.93 13.20
CA HIS A 78 -3.54 7.14 12.62
C HIS A 78 -3.20 6.99 11.14
N GLY A 79 -2.59 5.89 10.71
CA GLY A 79 -2.14 5.77 9.32
C GLY A 79 -1.14 4.65 9.06
N ILE A 80 -0.22 4.93 8.15
CA ILE A 80 0.88 4.05 7.76
C ILE A 80 2.23 4.78 7.87
N LYS A 81 3.30 4.05 8.16
CA LYS A 81 4.69 4.51 7.98
C LYS A 81 5.33 3.74 6.84
N LEU A 82 6.17 4.38 6.05
CA LEU A 82 6.93 3.67 5.03
C LEU A 82 8.00 2.85 5.75
N LYS A 83 8.11 1.56 5.43
CA LYS A 83 9.33 0.84 5.80
C LYS A 83 10.35 1.12 4.72
N GLY A 84 11.53 1.61 5.11
CA GLY A 84 12.67 1.69 4.20
C GLY A 84 12.91 0.29 3.64
N GLY A 85 12.72 0.13 2.33
CA GLY A 85 13.11 -1.11 1.67
C GLY A 85 14.62 -1.26 1.80
N GLU A 86 15.05 -2.49 2.10
CA GLU A 86 16.42 -2.94 1.81
C GLU A 86 16.78 -2.70 0.33
#